data_AF-A0A5K0XLE1-F1
#
_entry.id   AF-A0A5K0XLE1-F1
#
_cell.length_a   1.000
_cell.length_b   1.000
_cell.length_c   1.000
_cell.angle_alpha   90.00
_cell.angle_beta   90.00
_cell.angle_gamma   90.00
#
_symmetry.space_group_name_H-M   'P 1'
#
loop_
_entity.id
_entity.type
_entity.pdbx_description
1 polymer ?
#
loop_
_entity_poly.entity_id
_entity_poly.type
_entity_poly.pdbx_seq_one_letter_code
_entity_poly.pdbx_strand_id
1 'polypeptide(L)'
;MGNPETSDAEDWQGMVDYAWSHAVVSDETYSIIKETCDFNSSKTWSNEECNKSVQEVLQQYKEIDIYSLYTSLCINNSSNSGVYTTGPVYKKEFTM
;
A
#
# COMPACT_ATOMS: atom_id res chain seq x y z
N MET A 1 -8.27 6.51 22.66
CA MET A 1 -8.09 6.73 21.21
C MET A 1 -7.96 5.37 20.55
N GLY A 2 -8.55 5.17 19.38
CA GLY A 2 -8.41 3.93 18.61
C GLY A 2 -7.79 4.25 17.26
N ASN A 3 -6.65 3.63 16.96
CA ASN A 3 -5.83 3.81 15.75
C ASN A 3 -5.74 5.25 15.23
N PRO A 4 -5.40 6.25 16.09
CA PRO A 4 -5.29 7.64 15.67
C PRO A 4 -3.98 7.90 14.92
N GLU A 5 -3.97 8.93 14.09
CA GLU A 5 -2.75 9.67 13.78
C GLU A 5 -2.32 10.45 15.04
N THR A 6 -1.04 10.40 15.36
CA THR A 6 -0.44 11.00 16.55
C THR A 6 0.75 11.89 16.25
N SER A 7 1.55 11.53 15.26
CA SER A 7 2.70 12.28 14.81
C SER A 7 3.10 11.82 13.41
N ASP A 8 3.05 12.74 12.45
CA ASP A 8 3.29 12.46 11.05
C ASP A 8 4.58 11.64 10.83
N ALA A 9 5.67 11.98 11.53
CA ALA A 9 6.95 11.33 11.33
C ALA A 9 6.92 9.85 11.77
N GLU A 10 6.47 9.58 12.99
CA GLU A 10 6.37 8.23 13.55
C GLU A 10 5.28 7.40 12.85
N ASP A 11 4.16 8.01 12.47
CA ASP A 11 3.07 7.34 11.79
C ASP A 11 3.47 6.93 10.36
N TRP A 12 4.22 7.78 9.62
CA TRP A 12 4.77 7.41 8.32
C TRP A 12 5.82 6.31 8.41
N GLN A 13 6.73 6.39 9.39
CA GLN A 13 7.71 5.31 9.63
C GLN A 13 7.00 4.00 9.95
N GLY A 14 6.03 4.04 10.86
CA GLY A 14 5.22 2.87 11.25
C GLY A 14 4.44 2.29 10.08
N MET A 15 3.86 3.13 9.21
CA MET A 15 3.14 2.67 8.02
C MET A 15 4.04 1.90 7.04
N VAL A 16 5.27 2.39 6.83
CA VAL A 16 6.25 1.73 5.95
C VAL A 16 6.77 0.42 6.57
N ASP A 17 7.11 0.43 7.87
CA ASP A 17 7.54 -0.78 8.59
C ASP A 17 6.43 -1.84 8.62
N TYR A 18 5.17 -1.42 8.79
CA TYR A 18 4.01 -2.31 8.74
C TYR A 18 3.80 -2.90 7.34
N ALA A 19 3.89 -2.07 6.29
CA ALA A 19 3.76 -2.51 4.90
C ALA A 19 4.81 -3.58 4.56
N TRP A 20 6.07 -3.36 4.94
CA TRP A 20 7.16 -4.31 4.69
C TRP A 20 6.99 -5.60 5.49
N SER A 21 6.73 -5.51 6.80
CA SER A 21 6.58 -6.69 7.67
C SER A 21 5.38 -7.58 7.32
N HIS A 22 4.40 -7.03 6.59
CA HIS A 22 3.23 -7.76 6.10
C HIS A 22 3.30 -8.08 4.61
N ALA A 23 4.47 -7.94 3.98
CA ALA A 23 4.73 -8.24 2.58
C ALA A 23 3.85 -7.46 1.58
N VAL A 24 3.41 -6.25 1.95
CA VAL A 24 2.69 -5.32 1.06
C VAL A 24 3.66 -4.65 0.08
N VAL A 25 4.90 -4.41 0.50
CA VAL A 25 5.97 -3.84 -0.35
C VAL A 25 7.22 -4.72 -0.33
N SER A 26 8.06 -4.57 -1.34
CA SER A 26 9.30 -5.34 -1.48
C SER A 26 10.42 -4.83 -0.55
N ASP A 27 11.44 -5.68 -0.34
CA ASP A 27 12.67 -5.31 0.36
C ASP A 27 13.38 -4.12 -0.30
N GLU A 28 13.32 -4.01 -1.63
CA GLU A 28 13.91 -2.90 -2.39
C GLU A 28 13.20 -1.59 -2.08
N THR A 29 11.87 -1.55 -2.16
CA THR A 29 11.06 -0.37 -1.83
C THR A 29 11.32 0.06 -0.38
N TYR A 30 11.33 -0.90 0.55
CA TYR A 30 11.61 -0.62 1.97
C TYR A 30 13.00 -0.03 2.16
N SER A 31 14.02 -0.63 1.56
CA SER A 31 15.42 -0.19 1.69
C SER A 31 15.61 1.23 1.16
N ILE A 32 15.06 1.54 -0.03
CA ILE A 32 15.13 2.88 -0.61
C ILE A 32 14.48 3.91 0.32
N ILE A 33 13.32 3.59 0.91
CA ILE A 33 12.66 4.51 1.87
C ILE A 33 13.55 4.75 3.09
N LYS A 34 14.13 3.69 3.68
CA LYS A 34 15.00 3.82 4.85
C LYS A 34 16.27 4.63 4.57
N GLU A 35 16.76 4.61 3.34
CA GLU A 35 17.96 5.34 2.93
C GLU A 35 17.68 6.80 2.52
N THR A 36 16.53 7.07 1.90
CA THR A 36 16.27 8.34 1.21
C THR A 36 15.27 9.25 1.92
N CYS A 37 14.40 8.70 2.77
CA CYS A 37 13.38 9.47 3.49
C CYS A 37 13.85 9.89 4.89
N ASP A 38 13.85 11.20 5.13
CA ASP A 38 13.93 11.76 6.49
C ASP A 38 12.56 12.28 6.91
N PHE A 39 11.78 11.43 7.58
CA PHE A 39 10.43 11.76 8.05
C PHE A 39 10.37 12.83 9.15
N ASN A 40 11.49 13.14 9.80
CA ASN A 40 11.56 14.24 10.77
C ASN A 40 11.82 15.60 10.11
N SER A 41 12.09 15.60 8.80
CA SER A 41 12.37 16.81 8.04
C SER A 41 11.09 17.50 7.57
N SER A 42 11.06 18.83 7.66
CA SER A 42 10.02 19.66 7.01
C SER A 42 10.03 19.55 5.47
N LYS A 43 11.05 18.89 4.91
CA LYS A 43 11.22 18.63 3.48
C LYS A 43 11.25 17.13 3.16
N THR A 44 10.59 16.29 3.96
CA THR A 44 10.51 14.82 3.78
C THR A 44 10.33 14.43 2.31
N TRP A 45 9.41 15.09 1.59
CA TRP A 45 9.04 14.77 0.20
C TRP A 45 9.92 15.39 -0.90
N SER A 46 10.98 16.12 -0.53
CA SER A 46 11.84 16.79 -1.52
C SER A 46 12.83 15.84 -2.21
N ASN A 47 13.10 14.68 -1.62
CA ASN A 47 13.88 13.63 -2.25
C ASN A 47 12.98 12.85 -3.23
N GLU A 48 13.36 12.82 -4.52
CA GLU A 48 12.57 12.18 -5.58
C GLU A 48 12.45 10.66 -5.38
N GLU A 49 13.51 10.00 -4.93
CA GLU A 49 13.51 8.55 -4.65
C GLU A 49 12.61 8.22 -3.46
N CYS A 50 12.70 9.02 -2.39
CA CYS A 50 11.80 8.90 -1.25
C CYS A 50 10.33 9.02 -1.68
N ASN A 51 10.02 10.08 -2.43
CA ASN A 51 8.66 10.33 -2.92
C ASN A 51 8.18 9.16 -3.78
N LYS A 52 8.98 8.71 -4.76
CA LYS A 52 8.61 7.57 -5.62
C LYS A 52 8.38 6.28 -4.83
N SER A 53 9.25 5.94 -3.90
CA SER A 53 9.11 4.71 -3.12
C SER A 53 7.94 4.76 -2.14
N VAL A 54 7.64 5.92 -1.54
CA VAL A 54 6.41 6.06 -0.74
C VAL A 54 5.16 6.03 -1.61
N GLN A 55 5.19 6.57 -2.84
CA GLN A 55 4.09 6.40 -3.78
C GLN A 55 3.84 4.93 -4.13
N GLU A 56 4.89 4.09 -4.20
CA GLU A 56 4.74 2.64 -4.38
C GLU A 56 4.02 2.01 -3.18
N VAL A 57 4.35 2.37 -1.94
CA VAL A 57 3.62 1.92 -0.74
C VAL A 57 2.13 2.27 -0.85
N LEU A 58 1.83 3.52 -1.21
CA LEU A 58 0.45 3.99 -1.38
C LEU A 58 -0.27 3.30 -2.54
N GLN A 59 0.46 2.92 -3.59
CA GLN A 59 -0.13 2.20 -4.72
C GLN A 59 -0.49 0.76 -4.32
N GLN A 60 0.39 0.06 -3.59
CA GLN A 60 0.08 -1.30 -3.10
C GLN A 60 -1.11 -1.30 -2.15
N TYR A 61 -1.23 -0.29 -1.28
CA TYR A 61 -2.39 -0.15 -0.40
C TYR A 61 -3.71 0.18 -1.12
N LYS A 62 -3.69 0.65 -2.37
CA LYS A 62 -4.92 0.81 -3.17
C LYS A 62 -5.47 -0.51 -3.70
N GLU A 63 -4.64 -1.55 -3.76
CA GLU A 63 -5.03 -2.87 -4.26
C GLU A 63 -5.64 -3.77 -3.17
N ILE A 64 -5.61 -3.34 -1.91
CA ILE A 64 -6.09 -4.09 -0.73
C ILE A 64 -6.90 -3.19 0.21
N ASP A 65 -7.58 -3.78 1.21
CA ASP A 65 -8.22 -2.99 2.26
C ASP A 65 -7.16 -2.56 3.28
N ILE A 66 -6.68 -1.32 3.16
CA ILE A 66 -5.70 -0.72 4.10
C ILE A 66 -6.18 -0.71 5.55
N TYR A 67 -7.50 -0.73 5.80
CA TYR A 67 -8.05 -0.76 7.14
C TYR A 67 -8.12 -2.18 7.71
N SER A 68 -8.06 -3.20 6.85
CA SER A 68 -8.19 -4.60 7.24
C SER A 68 -7.54 -5.57 6.24
N LEU A 69 -6.22 -5.71 6.35
CA LEU A 69 -5.33 -6.44 5.43
C LEU A 69 -5.78 -7.87 5.07
N TYR A 70 -6.41 -8.58 6.02
CA TYR A 70 -6.79 -9.99 5.85
C TYR A 70 -8.26 -10.19 5.50
N THR A 71 -8.97 -9.11 5.16
CA THR A 71 -10.35 -9.19 4.69
C THR A 71 -10.42 -9.03 3.18
N SER A 72 -11.49 -9.56 2.59
CA SER A 72 -11.76 -9.39 1.16
C SER A 72 -12.26 -7.98 0.87
N LEU A 73 -11.85 -7.42 -0.26
CA LEU A 73 -12.44 -6.18 -0.79
C LEU A 73 -13.95 -6.35 -1.03
N CYS A 74 -14.70 -5.29 -0.74
CA CYS A 74 -16.11 -5.22 -1.15
C CYS A 74 -16.19 -4.99 -2.66
N ILE A 75 -16.48 -6.06 -3.41
CA ILE A 75 -16.73 -5.96 -4.85
C ILE A 75 -18.21 -5.60 -5.04
N ASN A 76 -18.48 -4.35 -5.41
CA ASN A 76 -19.80 -3.95 -5.88
C ASN A 76 -20.09 -4.60 -7.23
N ASN A 77 -20.47 -5.88 -7.21
CA ASN A 77 -21.29 -6.41 -8.29
C ASN A 77 -22.62 -5.71 -8.14
N SER A 78 -22.88 -4.70 -8.97
CA SER A 78 -24.24 -4.23 -9.23
C SER A 78 -25.08 -5.48 -9.45
N SER A 79 -25.93 -5.82 -8.48
CA SER A 79 -26.89 -6.91 -8.58
C SER A 79 -27.91 -6.53 -9.64
N ASN A 80 -27.50 -6.56 -10.90
CA ASN A 80 -28.42 -6.64 -12.01
C ASN A 80 -28.53 -8.12 -12.32
N SER A 81 -29.60 -8.72 -11.81
CA SER A 81 -30.14 -9.98 -12.31
C SER A 81 -30.30 -9.86 -13.83
N GLY A 82 -29.30 -10.31 -14.56
CA GLY A 82 -29.21 -10.13 -16.01
C GLY A 82 -27.90 -10.74 -16.49
N VAL A 83 -27.96 -12.02 -16.83
CA VAL A 83 -26.87 -12.80 -17.41
C VAL A 83 -26.22 -12.04 -18.57
N TYR A 84 -24.93 -11.73 -18.44
CA TYR A 84 -24.00 -11.65 -19.57
C TYR A 84 -22.65 -12.23 -19.16
N THR A 85 -22.35 -13.40 -19.72
CA THR A 85 -21.01 -13.95 -19.84
C THR A 85 -20.12 -12.97 -20.61
N THR A 86 -18.88 -12.74 -20.16
CA THR A 86 -17.63 -13.20 -20.81
C THR A 86 -16.41 -12.42 -20.30
N GLY A 87 -15.40 -13.13 -19.78
CA GLY A 87 -14.00 -12.63 -19.69
C GLY A 87 -13.30 -12.94 -18.36
N PRO A 88 -12.11 -13.57 -18.36
CA PRO A 88 -11.37 -13.86 -17.13
C PRO A 88 -10.69 -12.58 -16.61
N VAL A 89 -10.93 -12.22 -15.33
CA VAL A 89 -10.07 -11.26 -14.63
C VAL A 89 -8.81 -12.01 -14.23
N TYR A 90 -7.72 -11.67 -14.90
CA TYR A 90 -6.41 -12.33 -14.91
C TYR A 90 -6.01 -12.92 -13.55
N LYS A 91 -5.90 -14.26 -13.51
CA LYS A 91 -4.92 -14.92 -12.66
C LYS A 91 -3.55 -14.50 -13.19
N LYS A 92 -2.78 -13.71 -12.45
CA LYS A 92 -1.34 -13.67 -12.69
C LYS A 92 -0.79 -15.00 -12.20
N GLU A 93 -0.51 -15.91 -13.12
CA GLU A 93 0.32 -17.08 -12.82
C GLU A 93 1.70 -16.56 -12.39
N PHE A 94 2.08 -16.88 -11.16
CA PHE A 94 3.45 -16.81 -10.70
C PHE A 94 4.06 -18.18 -10.95
N THR A 95 4.86 -18.28 -12.01
CA THR A 95 5.74 -19.44 -12.21
C THR A 95 7.15 -19.00 -11.85
N MET A 96 7.78 -19.83 -11.01
CA MET A 96 9.16 -19.71 -10.53
C MET A 96 10.19 -19.84 -11.67
#